data_AF-A0A6G0VN41-F1
#
_entry.id   AF-A0A6G0VN41-F1
#
_cell.length_a   1.000
_cell.length_b   1.000
_cell.length_c   1.000
_cell.angle_alpha   90.00
_cell.angle_beta   90.00
_cell.angle_gamma   90.00
#
_symmetry.space_group_name_H-M   'P 1'
#
loop_
_entity.id
_entity.type
_entity.pdbx_description
1 polymer ?
#
loop_
_entity_poly.entity_id
_entity_poly.type
_entity_poly.pdbx_seq_one_letter_code
_entity_poly.pdbx_strand_id
1 'polypeptide(L)'
;MALKQALKAGVILEKVHRVLKFNQSPWLAKYIELNTNMRKNASNDFEKRFFQANEQCRKTMENVRNRMNLKLVSDEKACTKLINRNTFKDIIIYNNNLVAEYLFMDVLKFDKPIYAGFSILDISKTLIYDFHYNCMVKSYGADIQLIYTATGTLYVLHSLIYYI
;
A
#
# COMPACT_ATOMS: atom_id res chain seq x y z
N MET A 1 0.41 -4.00 -17.01
CA MET A 1 1.54 -3.60 -17.89
C MET A 1 2.78 -4.42 -17.57
N ALA A 2 3.02 -4.74 -16.29
CA ALA A 2 4.18 -5.53 -15.86
C ALA A 2 4.32 -6.89 -16.57
N LEU A 3 3.23 -7.65 -16.78
CA LEU A 3 3.31 -8.94 -17.49
C LEU A 3 3.89 -8.79 -18.91
N LYS A 4 3.50 -7.76 -19.65
CA LYS A 4 4.05 -7.51 -21.00
C LYS A 4 5.53 -7.18 -20.94
N GLN A 5 5.97 -6.45 -19.92
CA GLN A 5 7.37 -6.14 -19.69
C GLN A 5 8.17 -7.39 -19.33
N ALA A 6 7.64 -8.25 -18.45
CA ALA A 6 8.25 -9.51 -18.07
C ALA A 6 8.41 -10.48 -19.26
N LEU A 7 7.38 -10.59 -20.11
CA LEU A 7 7.45 -11.37 -21.35
C LEU A 7 8.56 -10.87 -22.29
N LYS A 8 8.70 -9.55 -22.44
CA LYS A 8 9.79 -8.95 -23.23
C LYS A 8 11.17 -9.23 -22.62
N ALA A 9 11.26 -9.36 -21.31
CA ALA A 9 12.48 -9.72 -20.60
C ALA A 9 12.79 -11.23 -20.64
N GLY A 10 11.96 -12.05 -21.31
CA GLY A 10 12.20 -13.48 -21.51
C GLY A 10 11.43 -14.41 -20.57
N VAL A 11 10.50 -13.91 -19.76
CA VAL A 11 9.62 -14.78 -18.97
C VAL A 11 8.68 -15.56 -19.89
N ILE A 12 8.61 -16.88 -19.72
CA ILE A 12 7.74 -17.76 -20.49
C ILE A 12 6.39 -17.88 -19.79
N LEU A 13 5.31 -17.62 -20.53
CA LEU A 13 3.94 -17.72 -20.02
C LEU A 13 3.36 -19.09 -20.34
N GLU A 14 3.00 -19.85 -19.31
CA GLU A 14 2.39 -21.17 -19.46
C GLU A 14 0.86 -21.11 -19.59
N LYS A 15 0.19 -20.33 -18.73
CA LYS A 15 -1.28 -20.29 -18.67
C LYS A 15 -1.83 -18.95 -18.17
N VAL A 16 -2.97 -18.56 -18.72
CA VAL A 16 -3.75 -17.39 -18.29
C VAL A 16 -5.08 -17.86 -17.71
N HIS A 17 -5.37 -17.48 -16.46
CA HIS A 17 -6.62 -17.87 -15.78
C HIS A 17 -7.70 -16.79 -15.85
N ARG A 18 -7.33 -15.52 -15.65
CA ARG A 18 -8.25 -14.39 -15.60
C ARG A 18 -7.55 -13.14 -16.13
N VAL A 19 -8.31 -12.30 -16.82
CA VAL A 19 -7.82 -11.02 -17.35
C VAL A 19 -8.77 -9.92 -16.91
N LEU A 20 -8.21 -8.83 -16.38
CA LEU A 20 -8.95 -7.61 -16.08
C LEU A 20 -8.51 -6.51 -17.05
N LYS A 21 -9.46 -5.85 -17.70
CA LYS A 21 -9.22 -4.73 -18.63
C LYS A 21 -9.96 -3.50 -18.12
N PHE A 22 -9.30 -2.35 -18.19
CA PHE A 22 -9.84 -1.07 -17.76
C PHE A 22 -9.25 0.06 -18.60
N ASN A 23 -9.99 1.17 -18.69
CA ASN A 23 -9.52 2.41 -19.30
C ASN A 23 -8.87 3.28 -18.23
N GLN A 24 -7.73 3.90 -18.56
CA GLN A 24 -6.99 4.75 -17.65
C GLN A 24 -7.19 6.23 -17.99
N SER A 25 -7.27 7.06 -16.97
CA SER A 25 -7.32 8.52 -17.10
C SER A 25 -6.54 9.16 -15.95
N PRO A 26 -6.09 10.41 -16.07
CA PRO A 26 -5.38 11.13 -15.00
C PRO A 26 -6.35 11.70 -13.95
N TRP A 27 -7.33 10.91 -13.51
CA TRP A 27 -8.40 11.36 -12.59
C TRP A 27 -7.89 11.82 -11.22
N LEU A 28 -6.71 11.32 -10.78
CA LEU A 28 -6.07 11.71 -9.53
C LEU A 28 -5.15 12.94 -9.66
N ALA A 29 -4.87 13.42 -10.88
CA ALA A 29 -3.80 14.39 -11.13
C ALA A 29 -3.99 15.70 -10.36
N LYS A 30 -5.19 16.30 -10.44
CA LYS A 30 -5.52 17.55 -9.71
C LYS A 30 -5.34 17.40 -8.19
N TYR A 31 -5.69 16.23 -7.66
CA TYR A 31 -5.56 15.93 -6.24
C TYR A 31 -4.08 15.76 -5.82
N ILE A 32 -3.29 15.04 -6.63
CA ILE A 32 -1.85 14.89 -6.40
C ILE A 32 -1.13 16.23 -6.46
N GLU A 33 -1.47 17.07 -7.44
CA GLU A 33 -0.90 18.41 -7.61
C GLU A 33 -1.22 19.30 -6.40
N LEU A 34 -2.49 19.33 -5.98
CA LEU A 34 -2.91 20.06 -4.79
C LEU A 34 -2.12 19.64 -3.55
N ASN A 35 -2.05 18.34 -3.28
CA ASN A 35 -1.31 17.81 -2.14
C ASN A 35 0.19 18.10 -2.23
N THR A 36 0.77 18.06 -3.43
CA THR A 36 2.18 18.39 -3.64
C THR A 36 2.46 19.85 -3.30
N ASN A 37 1.59 20.76 -3.74
CA ASN A 37 1.69 22.18 -3.42
C ASN A 37 1.49 22.45 -1.92
N MET A 38 0.50 21.82 -1.30
CA MET A 38 0.27 21.92 0.15
C MET A 38 1.46 21.37 0.95
N ARG A 39 2.02 20.23 0.53
CA ARG A 39 3.23 19.65 1.16
C ARG A 39 4.46 20.54 1.02
N LYS A 40 4.61 21.23 -0.11
CA LYS A 40 5.71 22.19 -0.34
C LYS A 40 5.60 23.40 0.59
N ASN A 41 4.37 23.84 0.87
CA ASN A 41 4.09 25.01 1.71
C ASN A 41 3.94 24.67 3.20
N ALA A 42 3.95 23.38 3.56
CA ALA A 42 3.80 22.91 4.92
C ALA A 42 4.97 23.37 5.82
N SER A 43 4.62 23.89 6.99
CA SER A 43 5.57 24.48 7.93
C SER A 43 6.22 23.42 8.83
N ASN A 44 5.47 22.36 9.14
CA ASN A 44 5.85 21.35 10.11
C ASN A 44 5.79 19.92 9.51
N ASP A 45 6.41 18.98 10.20
CA ASP A 45 6.49 17.60 9.74
C ASP A 45 5.14 16.88 9.75
N PHE A 46 4.23 17.29 10.62
CA PHE A 46 2.87 16.74 10.65
C PHE A 46 2.12 17.08 9.36
N GLU A 47 2.09 18.35 8.95
CA GLU A 47 1.48 18.82 7.71
C GLU A 47 2.15 18.17 6.49
N LYS A 48 3.49 18.09 6.48
CA LYS A 48 4.21 17.41 5.40
C LYS A 48 3.81 15.94 5.26
N ARG A 49 3.56 15.24 6.37
CA ARG A 49 3.07 13.86 6.38
C ARG A 49 1.60 13.78 6.00
N PHE A 50 0.77 14.72 6.44
CA PHE A 50 -0.65 14.80 6.11
C PHE A 50 -0.89 14.91 4.60
N PHE A 51 -0.10 15.73 3.90
CA PHE A 51 -0.19 15.89 2.45
C PHE A 51 0.58 14.84 1.64
N GLN A 52 1.08 13.77 2.27
CA GLN A 52 1.78 12.70 1.55
C GLN A 52 0.80 11.81 0.77
N ALA A 53 0.82 11.91 -0.56
CA ALA A 53 -0.08 11.17 -1.46
C ALA A 53 -0.06 9.64 -1.32
N ASN A 54 1.06 9.06 -0.83
CA ASN A 54 1.20 7.62 -0.62
C ASN A 54 0.14 7.08 0.35
N GLU A 55 -0.21 7.84 1.38
CA GLU A 55 -1.18 7.41 2.38
C GLU A 55 -2.58 7.29 1.79
N GLN A 56 -2.97 8.25 0.95
CA GLN A 56 -4.26 8.22 0.26
C GLN A 56 -4.35 7.06 -0.74
N CYS A 57 -3.27 6.79 -1.46
CA CYS A 57 -3.20 5.63 -2.35
C CYS A 57 -3.32 4.32 -1.56
N ARG A 58 -2.64 4.20 -0.41
CA ARG A 58 -2.70 3.02 0.47
C ARG A 58 -4.13 2.73 0.92
N LYS A 59 -4.92 3.76 1.18
CA LYS A 59 -6.33 3.62 1.60
C LYS A 59 -7.21 2.93 0.55
N THR A 60 -6.86 3.01 -0.73
CA THR A 60 -7.58 2.32 -1.81
C THR A 60 -7.44 0.79 -1.77
N MET A 61 -6.37 0.30 -1.14
CA MET A 61 -6.07 -1.12 -0.97
C MET A 61 -6.34 -1.63 0.46
N GLU A 62 -7.09 -0.87 1.26
CA GLU A 62 -7.43 -1.27 2.62
C GLU A 62 -8.17 -2.61 2.63
N ASN A 63 -7.68 -3.57 3.43
CA ASN A 63 -8.39 -4.81 3.68
C ASN A 63 -9.51 -4.58 4.69
N VAL A 64 -10.73 -4.37 4.18
CA VAL A 64 -11.92 -4.13 5.01
C VAL A 64 -12.26 -5.29 5.96
N ARG A 65 -11.78 -6.52 5.69
CA ARG A 65 -11.99 -7.70 6.55
C ARG A 65 -11.25 -7.59 7.87
N ASN A 66 -10.19 -6.79 7.92
CA ASN A 66 -9.41 -6.58 9.14
C ASN A 66 -10.04 -5.51 10.05
N ARG A 67 -11.14 -4.87 9.63
CA ARG A 67 -11.86 -3.92 10.47
C ARG A 67 -12.54 -4.65 11.62
N MET A 68 -12.54 -4.00 12.77
CA MET A 68 -13.17 -4.48 13.97
C MET A 68 -13.80 -3.28 14.68
N ASN A 69 -14.87 -3.53 15.42
CA ASN A 69 -15.43 -2.55 16.34
C ASN A 69 -14.72 -2.71 17.69
N LEU A 70 -14.23 -1.59 18.22
CA LEU A 70 -13.74 -1.52 19.60
C LEU A 70 -14.80 -0.79 20.43
N LYS A 71 -15.22 -1.38 21.53
CA LYS A 71 -16.09 -0.73 22.51
C LYS A 71 -15.38 -0.63 23.85
N LEU A 72 -15.37 0.57 24.41
CA LEU A 72 -14.93 0.81 25.77
C LEU A 72 -16.16 0.74 26.68
N VAL A 73 -16.08 -0.11 27.71
CA VAL A 73 -17.19 -0.41 28.60
C VAL A 73 -16.73 -0.29 30.05
N SER A 74 -17.54 0.39 30.85
CA SER A 74 -17.31 0.57 32.29
C SER A 74 -18.37 -0.10 33.17
N ASP A 75 -19.43 -0.64 32.55
CA ASP A 75 -20.53 -1.32 33.23
C ASP A 75 -20.47 -2.83 32.98
N GLU A 76 -20.56 -3.61 34.05
CA GLU A 76 -20.48 -5.07 34.01
C GLU A 76 -21.63 -5.69 33.21
N LYS A 77 -22.84 -5.12 33.27
CA LYS A 77 -23.99 -5.63 32.52
C LYS A 77 -23.81 -5.41 31.02
N ALA A 78 -23.34 -4.22 30.63
CA ALA A 78 -23.01 -3.91 29.24
C ALA A 78 -21.89 -4.82 28.71
N CYS A 79 -20.87 -5.11 29.53
CA CYS A 79 -19.76 -6.00 29.19
C CYS A 79 -20.24 -7.42 28.92
N THR A 80 -20.98 -8.00 29.88
CA THR A 80 -21.58 -9.33 29.73
C THR A 80 -22.45 -9.45 28.47
N LYS A 81 -23.21 -8.39 28.13
CA LYS A 81 -24.04 -8.37 26.93
C LYS A 81 -23.23 -8.45 25.63
N LEU A 82 -22.06 -7.81 25.59
CA LEU A 82 -21.21 -7.78 24.41
C LEU A 82 -20.41 -9.08 24.24
N ILE A 83 -19.93 -9.67 25.33
CA ILE A 83 -19.29 -11.01 25.35
C ILE A 83 -20.22 -12.07 24.77
N ASN A 84 -21.52 -12.00 25.09
CA ASN A 84 -22.52 -12.94 24.59
C ASN A 84 -22.90 -12.73 23.11
N ARG A 85 -22.38 -11.71 22.42
CA ARG A 85 -22.62 -11.56 20.97
C ARG A 85 -21.76 -12.56 20.21
N ASN A 86 -22.33 -13.12 19.13
CA ASN A 86 -21.59 -13.98 18.20
C ASN A 86 -20.42 -13.27 17.48
N THR A 87 -20.37 -11.94 17.53
CA THR A 87 -19.26 -11.14 17.00
C THR A 87 -18.18 -10.81 18.02
N PHE A 88 -18.31 -11.27 19.28
CA PHE A 88 -17.24 -11.17 20.26
C PHE A 88 -15.96 -11.84 19.75
N LYS A 89 -14.84 -11.11 19.86
CA LYS A 89 -13.52 -11.60 19.46
C LYS A 89 -12.60 -11.70 20.68
N ASP A 90 -12.44 -10.60 21.38
CA ASP A 90 -11.45 -10.51 22.45
C ASP A 90 -11.75 -9.36 23.41
N ILE A 91 -11.11 -9.38 24.58
CA ILE A 91 -11.30 -8.41 25.65
C ILE A 91 -9.96 -8.02 26.28
N ILE A 92 -9.76 -6.72 26.50
CA ILE A 92 -8.60 -6.16 27.20
C ILE A 92 -9.11 -5.38 28.40
N ILE A 93 -8.75 -5.83 29.60
CA ILE A 93 -9.10 -5.16 30.85
C ILE A 93 -8.03 -4.10 31.13
N TYR A 94 -8.43 -2.82 31.18
CA TYR A 94 -7.51 -1.73 31.52
C TYR A 94 -7.46 -1.51 33.03
N ASN A 95 -8.62 -1.53 33.70
CA ASN A 95 -8.74 -1.47 35.14
C ASN A 95 -10.11 -2.02 35.58
N ASN A 96 -10.39 -2.02 36.88
CA ASN A 96 -11.63 -2.58 37.45
C ASN A 96 -12.92 -1.93 36.88
N ASN A 97 -12.83 -0.72 36.33
CA ASN A 97 -13.96 0.05 35.85
C ASN A 97 -13.90 0.33 34.34
N LEU A 98 -12.96 -0.27 33.61
CA LEU A 98 -12.79 -0.01 32.19
C LEU A 98 -12.21 -1.22 31.46
N VAL A 99 -12.96 -1.64 30.45
CA VAL A 99 -12.64 -2.79 29.61
C VAL A 99 -12.81 -2.40 28.14
N ALA A 100 -11.88 -2.83 27.30
CA ALA A 100 -11.96 -2.75 25.84
C ALA A 100 -12.40 -4.09 25.27
N GLU A 101 -13.50 -4.09 24.53
CA GLU A 101 -13.99 -5.27 23.84
C GLU A 101 -13.86 -5.12 22.32
N TYR A 102 -13.22 -6.10 21.71
CA TYR A 102 -13.09 -6.22 20.27
C TYR A 102 -14.21 -7.10 19.72
N LEU A 103 -14.93 -6.56 18.76
CA LEU A 103 -16.01 -7.21 18.05
C LEU A 103 -15.69 -7.27 16.56
N PHE A 104 -15.98 -8.40 15.91
CA PHE A 104 -16.02 -8.46 14.47
C PHE A 104 -17.10 -7.52 13.91
N MET A 105 -16.90 -7.07 12.67
CA MET A 105 -17.91 -6.29 11.98
C MET A 105 -19.10 -7.19 11.60
N ASP A 106 -20.31 -6.82 12.04
CA ASP A 106 -21.55 -7.56 11.70
C ASP A 106 -21.80 -7.54 10.17
N VAL A 107 -21.48 -6.43 9.49
CA VAL A 107 -21.63 -6.25 8.04
C VAL A 107 -20.35 -5.64 7.47
N LEU A 108 -19.80 -6.29 6.43
CA LEU A 108 -18.63 -5.80 5.70
C LEU A 108 -19.06 -5.21 4.35
N LYS A 109 -18.75 -3.93 4.14
CA LYS A 109 -18.94 -3.24 2.86
C LYS A 109 -17.62 -3.21 2.08
N PHE A 110 -17.58 -3.83 0.91
CA PHE A 110 -16.44 -3.79 -0.01
C PHE A 110 -16.50 -2.52 -0.87
N ASP A 111 -16.24 -1.36 -0.26
CA ASP A 111 -16.30 -0.04 -0.90
C ASP A 111 -14.94 0.50 -1.36
N LYS A 112 -13.89 -0.32 -1.25
CA LYS A 112 -12.53 0.11 -1.58
C LYS A 112 -12.21 -0.14 -3.05
N PRO A 113 -11.70 0.88 -3.78
CA PRO A 113 -11.33 0.72 -5.17
C PRO A 113 -9.97 0.01 -5.28
N ILE A 114 -9.91 -1.26 -4.86
CA ILE A 114 -8.69 -2.07 -4.80
C ILE A 114 -8.02 -2.16 -6.19
N TYR A 115 -8.82 -2.23 -7.25
CA TYR A 115 -8.32 -2.24 -8.63
C TYR A 115 -7.57 -0.96 -9.00
N ALA A 116 -7.96 0.19 -8.47
CA ALA A 116 -7.25 1.45 -8.70
C ALA A 116 -5.88 1.41 -8.02
N GLY A 117 -5.82 1.01 -6.75
CA GLY A 117 -4.56 0.86 -6.02
C GLY A 117 -3.63 -0.17 -6.66
N PHE A 118 -4.17 -1.33 -7.07
CA PHE A 118 -3.42 -2.34 -7.82
C PHE A 118 -2.83 -1.77 -9.11
N SER A 119 -3.62 -1.02 -9.88
CA SER A 119 -3.17 -0.43 -11.14
C SER A 119 -2.05 0.59 -10.93
N ILE A 120 -2.17 1.44 -9.90
CA ILE A 120 -1.13 2.40 -9.51
C ILE A 120 0.17 1.65 -9.18
N LEU A 121 0.10 0.61 -8.34
CA LEU A 121 1.29 -0.18 -7.98
C LEU A 121 1.91 -0.90 -9.19
N ASP A 122 1.09 -1.45 -10.09
CA ASP A 122 1.56 -2.14 -11.30
C ASP A 122 2.32 -1.17 -12.22
N ILE A 123 1.80 0.06 -12.37
CA ILE A 123 2.46 1.13 -13.14
C ILE A 123 3.77 1.54 -12.46
N SER A 124 3.77 1.77 -11.14
CA SER A 124 4.98 2.13 -10.39
C SER A 124 6.09 1.07 -10.53
N LYS A 125 5.75 -0.22 -10.44
CA LYS A 125 6.72 -1.31 -10.66
C LYS A 125 7.24 -1.33 -12.09
N THR A 126 6.35 -1.16 -13.06
CA THR A 126 6.73 -1.12 -14.48
C THR A 126 7.77 -0.01 -14.74
N LEU A 127 7.57 1.18 -14.16
CA LEU A 127 8.51 2.30 -14.27
C LEU A 127 9.87 2.01 -13.62
N ILE A 128 9.88 1.43 -12.42
CA ILE A 128 11.12 1.08 -11.71
C ILE A 128 11.92 0.06 -12.51
N TYR A 129 11.27 -0.99 -13.01
CA TYR A 129 11.93 -2.02 -13.82
C TYR A 129 12.38 -1.47 -15.16
N ASP A 130 11.60 -0.59 -15.78
CA ASP A 130 12.00 0.05 -17.04
C ASP A 130 13.26 0.88 -16.83
N PHE A 131 13.29 1.71 -15.79
CA PHE A 131 14.48 2.48 -15.45
C PHE A 131 15.70 1.59 -15.17
N HIS A 132 15.54 0.49 -14.42
CA HIS A 132 16.65 -0.41 -14.14
C HIS A 132 17.16 -1.12 -15.41
N TYR A 133 16.30 -1.85 -16.12
CA TYR A 133 16.72 -2.70 -17.24
C TYR A 133 16.99 -1.91 -18.52
N ASN A 134 16.24 -0.84 -18.79
CA ASN A 134 16.37 -0.08 -20.03
C ASN A 134 17.26 1.16 -19.93
N CYS A 135 17.52 1.69 -18.74
CA CYS A 135 18.45 2.81 -18.55
C CYS A 135 19.71 2.34 -17.83
N MET A 136 19.62 1.89 -16.57
CA MET A 136 20.80 1.62 -15.74
C MET A 136 21.66 0.46 -16.29
N VAL A 137 21.07 -0.69 -16.59
CA VAL A 137 21.81 -1.84 -17.13
C VAL A 137 22.42 -1.52 -18.50
N LYS A 138 21.78 -0.68 -19.32
CA LYS A 138 22.34 -0.27 -20.61
C LYS A 138 23.51 0.70 -20.46
N SER A 139 23.45 1.61 -19.49
CA SER A 139 24.51 2.60 -19.24
C SER A 139 25.74 2.00 -18.55
N TYR A 140 25.53 1.08 -17.60
CA TYR A 140 26.60 0.54 -16.75
C TYR A 140 26.98 -0.92 -17.08
N GLY A 141 26.21 -1.61 -17.93
CA GLY A 141 26.56 -2.96 -18.41
C GLY A 141 26.70 -3.98 -17.28
N ALA A 142 27.81 -4.72 -17.29
CA ALA A 142 28.13 -5.73 -16.28
C ALA A 142 28.55 -5.14 -14.93
N ASP A 143 28.82 -3.83 -14.86
CA ASP A 143 29.32 -3.17 -13.65
C ASP A 143 28.21 -2.78 -12.68
N ILE A 144 26.96 -3.13 -12.95
CA ILE A 144 25.84 -2.87 -12.06
C ILE A 144 25.20 -4.17 -11.58
N GLN A 145 25.21 -4.37 -10.26
CA GLN A 145 24.53 -5.48 -9.62
C GLN A 145 23.39 -4.96 -8.76
N LEU A 146 22.17 -5.38 -9.07
CA LEU A 146 21.00 -5.07 -8.24
C LEU A 146 21.09 -5.86 -6.93
N ILE A 147 21.20 -5.17 -5.80
CA ILE A 147 21.24 -5.79 -4.47
C ILE A 147 19.83 -5.93 -3.91
N TYR A 148 19.06 -4.84 -3.95
CA TYR A 148 17.79 -4.76 -3.26
C TYR A 148 16.85 -3.75 -3.91
N THR A 149 15.56 -4.03 -3.85
CA THR A 149 14.51 -3.10 -4.28
C THR A 149 13.48 -2.95 -3.19
N ALA A 150 13.16 -1.72 -2.81
CA ALA A 150 12.05 -1.41 -1.91
C ALA A 150 11.30 -0.19 -2.40
N THR A 151 10.01 -0.36 -2.69
CA THR A 151 9.00 0.71 -2.78
C THR A 151 9.48 2.01 -3.43
N GLY A 152 10.00 1.94 -4.67
CA GLY A 152 10.49 3.12 -5.39
C GLY A 152 12.00 3.37 -5.31
N THR A 153 12.73 2.59 -4.53
CA THR A 153 14.20 2.68 -4.38
C THR A 153 14.87 1.42 -4.94
N LEU A 154 15.95 1.65 -5.69
CA LEU A 154 16.85 0.62 -6.22
C LEU A 154 18.20 0.78 -5.51
N TYR A 155 18.67 -0.27 -4.84
CA TYR A 155 20.02 -0.35 -4.31
C TYR A 155 20.86 -1.18 -5.25
N VAL A 156 21.90 -0.55 -5.80
CA VAL A 156 22.78 -1.15 -6.79
C VAL A 156 24.23 -1.04 -6.31
N LEU A 157 24.98 -2.13 -6.48
CA LEU A 157 26.43 -2.14 -6.37
C LEU A 157 26.99 -1.75 -7.73
N HIS A 158 27.91 -0.80 -7.75
CA HIS A 158 28.66 -0.44 -8.93
C HIS A 158 30.12 -0.85 -8.76
N SER A 159 30.63 -1.71 -9.65
CA SER A 159 31.95 -2.35 -9.54
C SER A 159 33.15 -1.38 -9.68
N LEU A 160 32.92 -0.09 -9.91
CA LEU A 160 33.95 0.94 -10.06
C LEU A 160 34.32 1.70 -8.78
N ILE A 161 33.94 1.22 -7.58
CA ILE A 161 34.55 1.72 -6.31
C ILE A 161 35.78 0.87 -5.96
N TYR A 162 36.77 0.92 -6.86
CA TYR A 162 38.19 0.73 -6.53
C TYR A 162 38.93 1.74 -7.39
N TYR A 163 39.08 2.99 -6.92
CA TYR A 163 40.26 3.83 -7.14
C TYR A 163 40.14 5.12 -6.33
N ILE A 164 41.11 5.27 -5.42
CA ILE A 164 41.50 6.39 -4.53
C ILE A 164 40.67 6.56 -3.25
#